data_AF-A0A2N2PWR6-F1
#
_entry.id   AF-A0A2N2PWR6-F1
#
_cell.length_a   1.000
_cell.length_b   1.000
_cell.length_c   1.000
_cell.angle_alpha   90.00
_cell.angle_beta   90.00
_cell.angle_gamma   90.00
#
_symmetry.space_group_name_H-M   'P 1'
#
loop_
_entity.id
_entity.type
_entity.pdbx_description
1 polymer ?
#
loop_
_entity_poly.entity_id
_entity_poly.type
_entity_poly.pdbx_seq_one_letter_code
_entity_poly.pdbx_strand_id
1 'polypeptide(L)'
;MNNSLDILFFFGLLTFFQLWGGAAIGAGLRTRHTLPVVWGALIGLGPCYFGLERVIRLGSWTGLGWQVAWLAGSALAVALGLPRLRAWFLREGVTSLMIGTCVMAGGAVLGAVFFSRGSEALSLLVGGAGFLFGAMWFGSGLQRLRGK
;
A
#
# COMPACT_ATOMS: atom_id res chain seq x y z
N MET A 1 -15.30 25.06 9.42
CA MET A 1 -14.85 23.73 8.97
C MET A 1 -14.34 22.99 10.20
N ASN A 2 -14.84 21.78 10.45
CA ASN A 2 -14.69 21.08 11.73
C ASN A 2 -13.34 20.33 11.78
N ASN A 3 -12.24 21.09 11.95
CA ASN A 3 -10.86 20.61 11.82
C ASN A 3 -10.56 19.30 12.57
N SER A 4 -11.22 19.03 13.69
CA SER A 4 -10.93 17.85 14.52
C SER A 4 -11.37 16.52 13.88
N LEU A 5 -12.48 16.50 13.13
CA LEU A 5 -12.98 15.27 12.49
C LEU A 5 -12.14 14.89 11.27
N ASP A 6 -11.73 15.88 10.48
CA ASP A 6 -10.89 15.66 9.28
C ASP A 6 -9.50 15.16 9.68
N ILE A 7 -8.93 15.71 10.76
CA ILE A 7 -7.66 15.26 11.32
C ILE A 7 -7.78 13.82 11.82
N LEU A 8 -8.82 13.50 12.59
CA LEU A 8 -9.04 12.14 13.10
C LEU A 8 -9.19 11.14 11.95
N PHE A 9 -9.96 11.49 10.92
CA PHE A 9 -10.14 10.65 9.74
C PHE A 9 -8.82 10.41 9.02
N PHE A 10 -8.01 11.46 8.80
CA PHE A 10 -6.72 11.35 8.13
C PHE A 10 -5.74 10.45 8.91
N PHE A 11 -5.62 10.65 10.23
CA PHE A 11 -4.78 9.79 11.08
C PHE A 11 -5.29 8.35 11.15
N GLY A 12 -6.61 8.15 11.20
CA GLY A 12 -7.22 6.83 11.17
C GLY A 12 -6.93 6.10 9.86
N LEU A 13 -7.08 6.79 8.73
CA LEU A 13 -6.80 6.26 7.40
C LEU A 13 -5.32 5.90 7.24
N LEU A 14 -4.41 6.77 7.66
CA LEU A 14 -2.97 6.46 7.66
C LEU A 14 -2.70 5.21 8.49
N THR A 15 -3.16 5.19 9.74
CA THR A 15 -2.94 4.07 10.66
C THR A 15 -3.46 2.76 10.07
N PHE A 16 -4.61 2.79 9.39
CA PHE A 16 -5.12 1.63 8.65
C PHE A 16 -4.14 1.13 7.58
N PHE A 17 -3.59 2.03 6.77
CA PHE A 17 -2.58 1.67 5.78
C PHE A 17 -1.30 1.11 6.41
N GLN A 18 -0.80 1.67 7.51
CA GLN A 18 0.38 1.13 8.19
C GLN A 18 0.10 -0.24 8.82
N LEU A 19 -1.05 -0.41 9.46
CA LEU A 19 -1.46 -1.71 10.01
C LEU A 19 -1.56 -2.77 8.91
N TRP A 20 -2.18 -2.43 7.78
CA TRP A 20 -2.40 -3.39 6.70
C TRP A 20 -1.14 -3.69 5.90
N GLY A 21 -0.35 -2.65 5.60
CA GLY A 21 0.93 -2.78 4.93
C GLY A 21 1.95 -3.57 5.77
N GLY A 22 2.02 -3.26 7.07
CA GLY A 22 2.88 -3.99 7.99
C GLY A 22 2.44 -5.45 8.13
N ALA A 23 1.13 -5.69 8.28
CA ALA A 23 0.58 -7.05 8.30
C ALA A 23 0.95 -7.86 7.05
N ALA A 24 0.89 -7.27 5.85
CA ALA A 24 1.30 -7.93 4.61
C ALA A 24 2.81 -8.20 4.55
N ILE A 25 3.65 -7.25 5.00
CA ILE A 25 5.09 -7.44 5.14
C ILE A 25 5.39 -8.59 6.09
N GLY A 26 4.76 -8.62 7.27
CA GLY A 26 4.93 -9.68 8.25
C GLY A 26 4.53 -11.05 7.71
N ALA A 27 3.42 -11.11 6.96
CA ALA A 27 2.99 -12.33 6.30
C ALA A 27 4.02 -12.81 5.26
N GLY A 28 4.49 -11.92 4.39
CA GLY A 28 5.45 -12.22 3.34
C GLY A 28 6.83 -12.61 3.87
N LEU A 29 7.39 -11.87 4.83
CA LEU A 29 8.70 -12.17 5.42
C LEU A 29 8.72 -13.53 6.12
N ARG A 30 7.68 -13.84 6.91
CA ARG A 30 7.60 -15.12 7.63
C ARG A 30 7.50 -16.32 6.69
N THR A 31 6.83 -16.16 5.55
CA THR A 31 6.56 -17.22 4.58
C THR A 31 7.47 -17.17 3.35
N ARG A 32 8.42 -16.23 3.32
CA ARG A 32 9.36 -15.98 2.21
C ARG A 32 8.68 -15.68 0.87
N HIS A 33 7.47 -15.13 0.90
CA HIS A 33 6.80 -14.63 -0.29
C HIS A 33 7.10 -13.15 -0.50
N THR A 34 7.65 -12.81 -1.66
CA THR A 34 8.09 -11.44 -1.99
C THR A 34 6.92 -10.50 -2.27
N LEU A 35 5.86 -10.98 -2.94
CA LEU A 35 4.74 -10.13 -3.34
C LEU A 35 4.05 -9.43 -2.15
N PRO A 36 3.68 -10.11 -1.05
CA PRO A 36 3.11 -9.42 0.12
C PRO A 36 4.06 -8.40 0.75
N VAL A 37 5.38 -8.64 0.68
CA VAL A 37 6.38 -7.69 1.17
C VAL A 37 6.41 -6.44 0.29
N VAL A 38 6.50 -6.60 -1.03
CA VAL A 38 6.51 -5.48 -1.99
C VAL A 38 5.22 -4.68 -1.89
N TRP A 39 4.09 -5.36 -1.88
CA TRP A 39 2.79 -4.71 -1.77
C TRP A 39 2.61 -4.02 -0.41
N GLY A 40 2.98 -4.68 0.68
CA GLY A 40 2.92 -4.10 2.02
C GLY A 40 3.85 -2.91 2.20
N ALA A 41 5.03 -2.92 1.57
CA ALA A 41 5.91 -1.77 1.49
C ALA A 41 5.25 -0.62 0.72
N LEU A 42 4.65 -0.90 -0.45
CA LEU A 42 3.96 0.11 -1.25
C LEU A 42 2.85 0.81 -0.46
N ILE A 43 1.94 0.06 0.15
CA ILE A 43 0.79 0.65 0.86
C ILE A 43 1.11 1.13 2.27
N GLY A 44 2.11 0.54 2.93
CA GLY A 44 2.46 0.84 4.31
C GLY A 44 3.54 1.90 4.46
N LEU A 45 4.61 1.81 3.65
CA LEU A 45 5.70 2.80 3.65
C LEU A 45 5.37 4.01 2.77
N GLY A 46 4.59 3.85 1.70
CA GLY A 46 4.18 4.98 0.84
C GLY A 46 3.59 6.16 1.63
N PRO A 47 2.60 5.94 2.51
CA PRO A 47 2.03 7.00 3.34
C PRO A 47 2.97 7.55 4.43
N CYS A 48 4.13 6.92 4.69
CA CYS A 48 5.14 7.49 5.58
C CYS A 48 5.74 8.79 5.03
N TYR A 49 5.56 9.07 3.73
CA TYR A 49 5.89 10.35 3.12
C TYR A 49 5.32 11.54 3.91
N PHE A 50 4.08 11.46 4.41
CA PHE A 50 3.47 12.55 5.19
C PHE A 50 4.17 12.79 6.54
N GLY A 51 4.62 11.72 7.21
CA GLY A 51 5.43 11.83 8.42
C GLY A 51 6.79 12.43 8.13
N LEU A 52 7.43 12.02 7.03
CA LEU A 52 8.72 12.53 6.59
C LEU A 52 8.65 14.02 6.22
N GLU A 53 7.64 14.44 5.47
CA GLU A 53 7.40 15.84 5.12
C GLU A 53 7.25 16.70 6.39
N ARG A 54 6.58 16.18 7.42
CA ARG A 54 6.43 16.84 8.72
C ARG A 54 7.76 16.96 9.49
N VAL A 55 8.62 15.94 9.42
CA VAL A 55 9.98 16.00 9.98
C VAL A 55 10.79 17.08 9.27
N ILE A 56 10.79 17.08 7.93
CA ILE A 56 11.60 18.02 7.13
C ILE A 56 11.13 19.47 7.32
N ARG A 57 9.80 19.70 7.32
CA ARG A 57 9.25 21.07 7.38
C ARG A 57 9.10 21.63 8.79
N LEU A 58 8.79 20.78 9.77
CA LEU A 58 8.41 21.20 11.13
C LEU A 58 9.34 20.63 12.22
N GLY A 59 10.36 19.84 11.87
CA GLY A 59 11.27 19.19 12.82
C GLY A 59 10.60 18.15 13.72
N SER A 60 9.35 17.76 13.43
CA SER A 60 8.53 16.96 14.33
C SER A 60 8.53 15.49 13.95
N TRP A 61 9.11 14.66 14.81
CA TRP A 61 9.23 13.22 14.62
C TRP A 61 7.99 12.42 15.02
N THR A 62 7.03 13.04 15.71
CA THR A 62 5.88 12.33 16.30
C THR A 62 5.02 11.61 15.26
N GLY A 63 4.76 12.27 14.13
CA GLY A 63 3.99 11.67 13.03
C GLY A 63 4.69 10.48 12.38
N LEU A 64 5.98 10.61 12.07
CA LEU A 64 6.76 9.54 11.46
C LEU A 64 6.95 8.36 12.44
N GLY A 65 7.28 8.66 13.71
CA GLY A 65 7.42 7.65 14.75
C GLY A 65 6.14 6.83 14.96
N TRP A 66 4.97 7.48 14.96
CA TRP A 66 3.68 6.81 15.02
C TRP A 66 3.45 5.86 13.85
N GLN A 67 3.67 6.34 12.62
CA GLN A 67 3.49 5.53 11.40
C GLN A 67 4.42 4.31 11.40
N VAL A 68 5.71 4.52 11.69
CA VAL A 68 6.70 3.43 11.74
C VAL A 68 6.37 2.43 12.84
N ALA A 69 5.92 2.89 14.01
CA ALA A 69 5.54 2.02 15.12
C ALA A 69 4.38 1.08 14.74
N TRP A 70 3.32 1.59 14.10
CA TRP A 70 2.20 0.75 13.65
C TRP A 70 2.57 -0.22 12.54
N LEU A 71 3.41 0.23 11.60
CA LEU A 71 3.91 -0.61 10.53
C LEU A 71 4.74 -1.77 11.08
N ALA A 72 5.72 -1.48 11.95
CA ALA A 72 6.59 -2.49 12.55
C ALA A 72 5.81 -3.41 13.50
N GLY A 73 4.93 -2.84 14.34
CA GLY A 73 4.11 -3.58 15.28
C GLY A 73 3.17 -4.58 14.60
N SER A 74 2.48 -4.16 13.54
CA SER A 74 1.61 -5.05 12.76
C SER A 74 2.40 -6.12 12.00
N ALA A 75 3.57 -5.78 11.44
CA ALA A 75 4.45 -6.75 10.80
C ALA A 75 4.91 -7.84 11.77
N LEU A 76 5.35 -7.46 12.97
CA LEU A 76 5.75 -8.40 14.01
C LEU A 76 4.57 -9.26 14.48
N ALA A 77 3.41 -8.64 14.73
CA ALA A 77 2.22 -9.34 15.16
C ALA A 77 1.80 -10.44 14.15
N VAL A 78 1.84 -10.14 12.84
CA VAL A 78 1.49 -11.12 11.81
C VAL A 78 2.58 -12.16 11.56
N ALA A 79 3.84 -11.76 11.60
CA ALA A 79 4.95 -12.68 11.44
C ALA A 79 4.95 -13.75 12.54
N LEU A 80 4.66 -13.36 13.79
CA LEU A 80 4.83 -14.20 14.98
C LEU A 80 3.53 -14.80 15.51
N GLY A 81 2.43 -14.04 15.52
CA GLY A 81 1.26 -14.37 16.34
C GLY A 81 -0.08 -14.55 15.62
N LEU A 82 -0.20 -14.16 14.34
CA LEU A 82 -1.51 -14.15 13.64
C LEU A 82 -1.53 -15.05 12.39
N PRO A 83 -1.56 -16.39 12.56
CA PRO A 83 -1.50 -17.34 11.44
C PRO A 83 -2.70 -17.23 10.49
N ARG A 84 -3.89 -16.90 11.02
CA ARG A 84 -5.10 -16.72 10.18
C ARG A 84 -4.99 -15.51 9.26
N LEU A 85 -4.49 -14.40 9.77
CA LEU A 85 -4.31 -13.18 8.98
C LEU A 85 -3.19 -13.37 7.95
N ARG A 86 -2.12 -14.07 8.34
CA ARG A 86 -1.05 -14.47 7.41
C ARG A 86 -1.57 -15.33 6.26
N ALA A 87 -2.37 -16.36 6.56
CA ALA A 87 -2.98 -17.20 5.54
C ALA A 87 -3.93 -16.41 4.61
N TRP A 88 -4.62 -15.40 5.15
CA TRP A 88 -5.48 -14.51 4.36
C TRP A 88 -4.68 -13.75 3.29
N PHE A 89 -3.53 -13.18 3.63
CA PHE A 89 -2.67 -12.46 2.67
C PHE A 89 -2.09 -13.35 1.57
N LEU A 90 -2.06 -14.66 1.77
CA LEU A 90 -1.56 -15.63 0.81
C LEU A 90 -2.66 -16.27 -0.05
N ARG A 91 -3.93 -15.88 0.14
CA ARG A 91 -5.03 -16.35 -0.72
C ARG A 91 -4.84 -15.83 -2.13
N GLU A 92 -5.07 -16.69 -3.12
CA GLU A 92 -4.91 -16.33 -4.54
C GLU A 92 -5.68 -15.08 -4.96
N GLY A 93 -6.90 -14.90 -4.42
CA GLY A 93 -7.69 -13.72 -4.68
C GLY A 93 -7.02 -12.44 -4.15
N VAL A 94 -6.38 -12.49 -2.98
CA VAL A 94 -5.60 -11.37 -2.43
C VAL A 94 -4.32 -11.16 -3.23
N THR A 95 -3.64 -12.23 -3.63
CA THR A 95 -2.46 -12.16 -4.53
C THR A 95 -2.79 -11.42 -5.82
N SER A 96 -3.95 -11.68 -6.42
CA SER A 96 -4.42 -10.96 -7.62
C SER A 96 -4.64 -9.48 -7.35
N LEU A 97 -5.26 -9.12 -6.22
CA LEU A 97 -5.44 -7.72 -5.82
C LEU A 97 -4.08 -7.02 -5.61
N MET A 98 -3.11 -7.71 -5.01
CA MET A 98 -1.77 -7.17 -4.78
C MET A 98 -1.06 -6.88 -6.11
N ILE A 99 -1.10 -7.81 -7.07
CA ILE A 99 -0.52 -7.61 -8.40
C ILE A 99 -1.19 -6.43 -9.09
N GLY A 100 -2.53 -6.38 -9.09
CA GLY A 100 -3.27 -5.27 -9.68
C GLY A 100 -2.86 -3.92 -9.09
N THR A 101 -2.74 -3.83 -7.78
CA THR A 101 -2.25 -2.62 -7.09
C THR A 101 -0.84 -2.23 -7.55
N CYS A 102 0.08 -3.19 -7.62
CA CYS A 102 1.46 -2.95 -8.06
C CYS A 102 1.53 -2.47 -9.52
N VAL A 103 0.69 -3.02 -10.40
CA VAL A 103 0.60 -2.60 -11.81
C VAL A 103 0.08 -1.16 -11.90
N MET A 104 -0.95 -0.79 -11.14
CA MET A 104 -1.48 0.57 -11.11
C MET A 104 -0.44 1.56 -10.59
N ALA A 105 0.23 1.21 -9.49
CA ALA A 105 1.28 2.06 -8.92
C ALA A 105 2.46 2.23 -9.88
N GLY A 106 2.90 1.15 -10.54
CA GLY A 106 3.92 1.20 -11.57
C GLY A 106 3.53 2.10 -12.74
N GLY A 107 2.29 1.95 -13.25
CA GLY A 107 1.76 2.81 -14.31
C GLY A 107 1.68 4.28 -13.90
N ALA A 108 1.25 4.57 -12.67
CA ALA A 108 1.18 5.93 -12.15
C ALA A 108 2.57 6.57 -12.02
N VAL A 109 3.57 5.83 -11.49
CA VAL A 109 4.95 6.31 -11.38
C VAL A 109 5.56 6.55 -12.75
N LEU A 110 5.41 5.60 -13.69
CA LEU A 110 5.92 5.77 -15.05
C LEU A 110 5.22 6.92 -15.78
N GLY A 111 3.91 7.08 -15.59
CA GLY A 111 3.15 8.22 -16.10
C GLY A 111 3.73 9.55 -15.61
N ALA A 112 3.94 9.67 -14.30
CA ALA A 112 4.56 10.85 -13.69
C ALA A 112 5.98 11.13 -14.23
N VAL A 113 6.78 10.08 -14.51
CA VAL A 113 8.11 10.21 -15.12
C VAL A 113 8.03 10.73 -16.55
N PHE A 114 7.09 10.25 -17.37
CA PHE A 114 6.92 10.77 -18.73
C PHE A 114 6.41 12.20 -18.73
N PHE A 115 5.50 12.54 -17.80
CA PHE A 115 5.02 13.90 -17.62
C PHE A 115 6.14 14.86 -17.25
N SER A 116 7.01 14.50 -16.30
CA SER A 116 8.14 15.35 -15.90
C SER A 116 9.18 15.53 -17.01
N ARG A 117 9.21 14.63 -18.01
CA ARG A 117 10.02 14.75 -19.24
C ARG A 117 9.32 15.50 -20.37
N GLY A 118 8.15 16.08 -20.13
CA GLY A 118 7.39 16.86 -21.12
C GLY A 118 6.60 16.02 -22.13
N SER A 119 6.46 14.71 -21.90
CA SER A 119 5.76 13.80 -22.80
C SER A 119 4.37 13.42 -22.26
N GLU A 120 3.41 14.33 -22.41
CA GLU A 120 2.04 14.18 -21.91
C GLU A 120 1.31 12.97 -22.51
N ALA A 121 1.42 12.74 -23.82
CA ALA A 121 0.78 11.61 -24.49
C ALA A 121 1.24 10.25 -23.93
N LEU A 122 2.55 10.07 -23.72
CA LEU A 122 3.08 8.85 -23.11
C LEU A 122 2.69 8.72 -21.62
N SER A 123 2.62 9.84 -20.89
CA SER A 123 2.14 9.84 -19.50
C SER A 123 0.72 9.26 -19.40
N LEU A 124 -0.19 9.77 -20.23
CA LEU A 124 -1.58 9.33 -20.28
C LEU A 124 -1.71 7.87 -20.72
N LEU A 125 -0.96 7.46 -21.75
CA LEU A 125 -0.98 6.08 -22.23
C LEU A 125 -0.50 5.10 -21.16
N VAL A 126 0.64 5.37 -20.52
CA VAL A 126 1.22 4.45 -19.54
C VAL A 126 0.43 4.45 -18.23
N GLY A 127 -0.01 5.61 -17.76
CA GLY A 127 -0.89 5.72 -16.59
C GLY A 127 -2.24 5.04 -16.82
N GLY A 128 -2.86 5.30 -17.98
CA GLY A 128 -4.13 4.69 -18.37
C GLY A 128 -4.04 3.17 -18.55
N ALA A 129 -3.00 2.67 -19.22
CA ALA A 129 -2.76 1.24 -19.35
C ALA A 129 -2.54 0.57 -17.99
N GLY A 130 -1.71 1.16 -17.11
CA GLY A 130 -1.49 0.64 -15.77
C GLY A 130 -2.78 0.59 -14.94
N PHE A 131 -3.64 1.59 -15.07
CA PHE A 131 -4.96 1.59 -14.44
C PHE A 131 -5.85 0.46 -14.96
N LEU A 132 -5.97 0.31 -16.30
CA LEU A 132 -6.82 -0.70 -16.92
C LEU A 132 -6.37 -2.13 -16.58
N PHE A 133 -5.08 -2.44 -16.77
CA PHE A 133 -4.54 -3.76 -16.45
C PHE A 133 -4.64 -4.05 -14.95
N GLY A 134 -4.38 -3.05 -14.11
CA GLY A 134 -4.59 -3.16 -12.68
C GLY A 134 -6.04 -3.52 -12.32
N ALA A 135 -7.00 -2.79 -12.87
CA ALA A 135 -8.43 -3.01 -12.64
C ALA A 135 -8.90 -4.41 -13.09
N MET A 136 -8.35 -4.94 -14.18
CA MET A 136 -8.61 -6.33 -14.61
C MET A 136 -8.20 -7.35 -13.54
N TRP A 137 -7.04 -7.14 -12.92
CA TRP A 137 -6.55 -7.98 -11.82
C TRP A 137 -7.38 -7.86 -10.54
N PHE A 138 -8.01 -6.70 -10.31
CA PHE A 138 -9.01 -6.55 -9.26
C PHE A 138 -10.27 -7.37 -9.54
N GLY A 139 -10.76 -7.32 -10.79
CA GLY A 139 -11.90 -8.12 -11.24
C GLY A 139 -11.67 -9.62 -11.01
N SER A 140 -10.52 -10.15 -11.46
CA SER A 140 -10.17 -11.56 -11.25
C SER A 140 -9.97 -11.90 -9.77
N GLY A 141 -9.35 -11.00 -9.00
CA GLY A 141 -9.13 -11.20 -7.56
C GLY A 141 -10.43 -11.31 -6.78
N LEU A 142 -11.39 -10.44 -7.06
CA LEU A 142 -12.71 -10.45 -6.44
C LEU A 142 -13.53 -11.70 -6.80
N GLN A 143 -13.42 -12.20 -8.04
CA GLN A 143 -14.05 -13.46 -8.44
C GLN A 143 -13.49 -14.63 -7.62
N ARG A 144 -12.16 -14.76 -7.56
CA ARG A 144 -11.48 -15.81 -6.79
C ARG A 144 -11.79 -15.74 -5.29
N LEU A 145 -11.87 -14.54 -4.71
CA LEU A 145 -12.28 -14.38 -3.31
C LEU A 145 -13.72 -14.82 -3.04
N ARG A 146 -14.59 -14.76 -4.05
CA ARG A 146 -15.99 -15.22 -3.99
C ARG A 146 -16.14 -16.71 -4.31
N GLY A 147 -15.04 -17.42 -4.61
CA GLY A 147 -15.06 -18.84 -4.98
C GLY A 147 -15.64 -19.12 -6.37
N LYS A 148 -15.56 -18.14 -7.28
CA LYS A 148 -15.96 -18.24 -8.68
C LYS A 148 -14.73 -18.10 -9.58
#